data_AF-D2HED6-F1
#
_entry.id   AF-D2HED6-F1
#
_cell.length_a   1.000
_cell.length_b   1.000
_cell.length_c   1.000
_cell.angle_alpha   90.00
_cell.angle_beta   90.00
_cell.angle_gamma   90.00
#
_symmetry.space_group_name_H-M   'P 1'
#
loop_
_entity.id
_entity.type
_entity.pdbx_description
1 polymer ?
#
loop_
_entity_poly.entity_id
_entity_poly.type
_entity_poly.pdbx_seq_one_letter_code
_entity_poly.pdbx_strand_id
1 'polypeptide(L)'
;MGDQDLPGVLVAGLGGSYGICEDHVGDLQKHFNLITMQEFLENKMQFGPKIQAVYIWGGKPAVDQELLGSLPSLKIIASAGVGLDHLDLKLIASFGVKVANTPQAVSNPTADMGMALLLAAARRVVEGHMLASAPDTEKFSTNWMGQEVTGATLGIIGMGSIGY
;
A
#
# COMPACT_ATOMS: atom_id res chain seq x y z
N MET A 1 -20.80 20.05 -25.43
CA MET A 1 -21.07 19.30 -24.20
C MET A 1 -20.13 19.87 -23.17
N GLY A 2 -20.68 20.49 -22.12
CA GLY A 2 -19.92 21.35 -21.20
C GLY A 2 -18.84 20.56 -20.48
N ASP A 3 -17.67 21.20 -20.39
CA ASP A 3 -16.54 20.80 -19.55
C ASP A 3 -17.06 20.71 -18.10
N GLN A 4 -17.45 19.51 -17.66
CA GLN A 4 -17.84 19.28 -16.27
C GLN A 4 -16.56 19.24 -15.46
N ASP A 5 -16.37 20.22 -14.57
CA ASP A 5 -15.23 20.28 -13.63
C ASP A 5 -15.15 18.94 -12.89
N LEU A 6 -14.10 18.16 -13.18
CA LEU A 6 -13.94 16.80 -12.67
C LEU A 6 -13.84 16.83 -11.13
N PRO A 7 -14.40 15.84 -10.42
CA PRO A 7 -14.27 15.76 -8.97
C PRO A 7 -12.80 15.68 -8.53
N GLY A 8 -12.45 16.40 -7.47
CA GLY A 8 -11.10 16.39 -6.92
C GLY A 8 -10.81 15.10 -6.14
N VAL A 9 -9.62 14.53 -6.36
CA VAL A 9 -9.06 13.43 -5.56
C VAL A 9 -7.79 13.93 -4.90
N LEU A 10 -7.75 13.88 -3.58
CA LEU A 10 -6.55 14.20 -2.81
C LEU A 10 -5.63 12.97 -2.72
N VAL A 11 -4.37 13.16 -3.08
CA VAL A 11 -3.30 12.15 -3.01
C VAL A 11 -2.11 12.67 -2.23
N ALA A 12 -1.30 11.80 -1.64
CA ALA A 12 -0.08 12.21 -0.94
C ALA A 12 0.92 12.91 -1.88
N GLY A 13 1.05 12.38 -3.10
CA GLY A 13 1.92 12.85 -4.18
C GLY A 13 1.76 11.91 -5.38
N LEU A 14 2.48 12.19 -6.48
CA LEU A 14 2.50 11.34 -7.68
C LEU A 14 3.86 10.64 -7.77
N GLY A 15 3.88 9.31 -7.68
CA GLY A 15 5.12 8.53 -7.71
C GLY A 15 6.04 8.74 -6.51
N GLY A 16 7.33 8.40 -6.69
CA GLY A 16 8.34 8.48 -5.63
C GLY A 16 8.08 7.55 -4.44
N SER A 17 8.70 7.87 -3.30
CA SER A 17 8.64 7.00 -2.10
C SER A 17 7.35 7.13 -1.29
N TYR A 18 6.56 8.18 -1.53
CA TYR A 18 5.42 8.56 -0.69
C TYR A 18 4.16 8.92 -1.48
N GLY A 19 4.23 8.95 -2.81
CA GLY A 19 3.08 9.20 -3.68
C GLY A 19 2.37 7.91 -4.10
N ILE A 20 1.33 8.09 -4.90
CA ILE A 20 0.56 7.00 -5.47
C ILE A 20 1.32 6.32 -6.61
N CYS A 21 1.01 5.05 -6.90
CA CYS A 21 1.61 4.32 -8.03
C CYS A 21 1.44 5.09 -9.35
N GLU A 22 2.53 5.24 -10.11
CA GLU A 22 2.53 5.99 -11.38
C GLU A 22 1.55 5.41 -12.40
N ASP A 23 1.39 4.07 -12.41
CA ASP A 23 0.43 3.38 -13.27
C ASP A 23 -1.02 3.79 -13.01
N HIS A 24 -1.34 4.24 -11.79
CA HIS A 24 -2.70 4.68 -11.43
C HIS A 24 -2.98 6.12 -11.85
N VAL A 25 -1.94 6.95 -12.06
CA VAL A 25 -2.08 8.38 -12.33
C VAL A 25 -2.87 8.62 -13.61
N GLY A 26 -2.47 7.95 -14.70
CA GLY A 26 -3.11 8.11 -16.00
C GLY A 26 -4.57 7.67 -16.01
N ASP A 27 -4.92 6.62 -15.27
CA ASP A 27 -6.31 6.15 -15.16
C ASP A 27 -7.17 7.07 -14.29
N LEU A 28 -6.65 7.56 -13.16
CA LEU A 28 -7.37 8.49 -12.30
C LEU A 28 -7.61 9.84 -13.00
N GLN A 29 -6.64 10.36 -13.75
CA GLN A 29 -6.76 11.64 -14.45
C GLN A 29 -7.84 11.64 -15.55
N LYS A 30 -8.27 10.48 -16.04
CA LYS A 30 -9.42 10.38 -16.98
C LYS A 30 -10.75 10.77 -16.33
N HIS A 31 -10.84 10.69 -15.00
CA HIS A 31 -12.10 10.80 -14.27
C HIS A 31 -12.05 11.83 -13.13
N PHE A 32 -10.86 12.26 -12.72
CA PHE A 32 -10.65 13.08 -11.54
C PHE A 32 -9.60 14.15 -11.77
N ASN A 33 -9.75 15.26 -11.06
CA ASN A 33 -8.66 16.21 -10.89
C ASN A 33 -7.78 15.77 -9.70
N LEU A 34 -6.54 15.35 -9.97
CA LEU A 34 -5.62 14.95 -8.92
C LEU A 34 -5.03 16.18 -8.24
N ILE A 35 -5.15 16.23 -6.93
CA ILE A 35 -4.61 17.29 -6.08
C ILE A 35 -3.66 16.63 -5.10
N THR A 36 -2.40 17.04 -5.12
CA THR A 36 -1.41 16.56 -4.15
C THR A 36 -1.59 17.23 -2.80
N MET A 37 -1.09 16.60 -1.73
CA MET A 37 -1.06 17.22 -0.41
C MET A 37 -0.32 18.56 -0.42
N GLN A 38 0.73 18.70 -1.23
CA GLN A 38 1.45 19.96 -1.34
C GLN A 38 0.53 21.07 -1.88
N GLU A 39 -0.10 20.85 -3.04
CA GLU A 39 -1.03 21.82 -3.64
C GLU A 39 -2.21 22.14 -2.73
N PHE A 40 -2.74 21.13 -2.04
CA PHE A 40 -3.81 21.31 -1.07
C PHE A 40 -3.39 22.21 0.10
N LEU A 41 -2.20 22.00 0.66
CA LEU A 41 -1.70 22.80 1.78
C LEU A 41 -1.41 24.25 1.37
N GLU A 42 -0.94 24.47 0.13
CA GLU A 42 -0.71 25.81 -0.41
C GLU A 42 -2.02 26.61 -0.59
N ASN A 43 -3.15 25.95 -0.88
CA ASN A 43 -4.42 26.63 -1.09
C ASN A 43 -5.67 25.85 -0.63
N LYS A 44 -5.73 25.56 0.68
CA LYS A 44 -6.81 24.75 1.29
C LYS A 44 -8.22 25.25 0.96
N MET A 45 -8.45 26.58 0.99
CA MET A 45 -9.77 27.16 0.74
C MET A 45 -10.25 26.95 -0.69
N GLN A 46 -9.33 26.93 -1.66
CA GLN A 46 -9.67 26.69 -3.06
C GLN A 46 -10.01 25.21 -3.31
N PHE A 47 -9.22 24.30 -2.75
CA PHE A 47 -9.30 22.87 -3.08
C PHE A 47 -10.25 22.09 -2.16
N GLY A 48 -10.36 22.44 -0.88
CA GLY A 48 -11.18 21.72 0.10
C GLY A 48 -12.63 21.46 -0.35
N PRO A 49 -13.36 22.48 -0.86
CA PRO A 49 -14.72 22.29 -1.37
C PRO A 49 -14.83 21.42 -2.63
N LYS A 50 -13.73 21.20 -3.37
CA LYS A 50 -13.71 20.44 -4.64
C LYS A 50 -13.32 18.98 -4.46
N ILE A 51 -12.60 18.64 -3.38
CA ILE A 51 -12.14 17.29 -3.09
C ILE A 51 -13.32 16.44 -2.61
N GLN A 52 -13.61 15.38 -3.37
CA GLN A 52 -14.69 14.43 -3.06
C GLN A 52 -14.16 13.05 -2.65
N ALA A 53 -12.87 12.78 -2.91
CA ALA A 53 -12.23 11.56 -2.49
C ALA A 53 -10.80 11.79 -1.99
N VAL A 54 -10.36 10.95 -1.07
CA VAL A 54 -8.94 10.80 -0.72
C VAL A 54 -8.51 9.42 -1.22
N TYR A 55 -7.42 9.37 -1.99
CA TYR A 55 -6.83 8.12 -2.44
C TYR A 55 -5.53 7.87 -1.67
N ILE A 56 -5.53 6.78 -0.90
CA ILE A 56 -4.45 6.45 0.03
C ILE A 56 -3.54 5.40 -0.59
N TRP A 57 -2.24 5.66 -0.57
CA TRP A 57 -1.19 4.71 -0.92
C TRP A 57 -0.17 4.64 0.21
N GLY A 58 0.19 3.42 0.66
CA GLY A 58 1.15 3.25 1.76
C GLY A 58 0.72 3.93 3.07
N GLY A 59 -0.59 4.10 3.30
CA GLY A 59 -1.11 4.80 4.47
C GLY A 59 -0.98 6.32 4.45
N LYS A 60 -0.71 6.92 3.27
CA LYS A 60 -0.64 8.37 3.08
C LYS A 60 -1.66 8.87 2.03
N PRO A 61 -2.24 10.07 2.22
CA PRO A 61 -2.05 10.97 3.36
C PRO A 61 -2.70 10.42 4.65
N ALA A 62 -2.23 10.89 5.80
CA ALA A 62 -2.89 10.56 7.07
C ALA A 62 -4.28 11.21 7.09
N VAL A 63 -5.30 10.45 7.48
CA VAL A 63 -6.67 10.95 7.58
C VAL A 63 -7.01 11.17 9.05
N ASP A 64 -6.78 12.40 9.50
CA ASP A 64 -7.08 12.85 10.85
C ASP A 64 -8.25 13.84 10.88
N GLN A 65 -8.58 14.33 12.08
CA GLN A 65 -9.65 15.29 12.32
C GLN A 65 -9.44 16.60 11.53
N GLU A 66 -8.20 17.07 11.39
CA GLU A 66 -7.90 18.32 10.69
C GLU A 66 -8.17 18.17 9.20
N LEU A 67 -7.70 17.08 8.60
CA LEU A 67 -7.92 16.81 7.20
C LEU A 67 -9.42 16.65 6.91
N LEU A 68 -10.12 15.84 7.69
CA LEU A 68 -11.57 15.64 7.54
C LEU A 68 -12.35 16.96 7.68
N GLY A 69 -11.98 17.81 8.65
CA GLY A 69 -12.57 19.12 8.84
C GLY A 69 -12.31 20.12 7.70
N SER A 70 -11.25 19.90 6.93
CA SER A 70 -10.87 20.77 5.80
C SER A 70 -11.49 20.35 4.46
N LEU A 71 -12.18 19.21 4.41
CA LEU A 71 -12.73 18.62 3.18
C LEU A 71 -14.26 18.47 3.27
N PRO A 72 -15.03 19.58 3.22
CA PRO A 72 -16.48 19.56 3.46
C PRO A 72 -17.28 18.77 2.40
N SER A 73 -16.68 18.52 1.23
CA SER A 73 -17.30 17.77 0.13
C SER A 73 -16.84 16.30 0.07
N LEU A 74 -16.05 15.84 1.03
CA LEU A 74 -15.48 14.49 1.03
C LEU A 74 -16.58 13.43 1.14
N LYS A 75 -16.53 12.43 0.25
CA LYS A 75 -17.52 11.33 0.19
C LYS A 75 -16.90 9.98 0.49
N ILE A 76 -15.65 9.78 0.08
CA ILE A 76 -14.99 8.48 0.17
C ILE A 76 -13.49 8.61 0.40
N ILE A 77 -12.96 7.68 1.19
CA ILE A 77 -11.53 7.39 1.28
C ILE A 77 -11.31 6.01 0.66
N ALA A 78 -10.52 5.97 -0.41
CA ALA A 78 -10.17 4.73 -1.11
C ALA A 78 -8.72 4.37 -0.77
N SER A 79 -8.53 3.26 -0.05
CA SER A 79 -7.22 2.75 0.34
C SER A 79 -6.71 1.70 -0.64
N ALA A 80 -5.53 1.94 -1.21
CA ALA A 80 -4.82 1.03 -2.08
C ALA A 80 -4.09 -0.05 -1.25
N GLY A 81 -4.86 -0.85 -0.52
CA GLY A 81 -4.36 -1.92 0.32
C GLY A 81 -5.51 -2.63 1.03
N VAL A 82 -5.20 -3.79 1.63
CA VAL A 82 -6.21 -4.58 2.37
C VAL A 82 -6.37 -4.04 3.78
N GLY A 83 -5.26 -3.83 4.49
CA GLY A 83 -5.26 -3.42 5.90
C GLY A 83 -5.77 -1.98 6.10
N LEU A 84 -6.55 -1.78 7.15
CA LEU A 84 -7.17 -0.49 7.50
C LEU A 84 -6.76 0.02 8.88
N ASP A 85 -5.80 -0.63 9.54
CA ASP A 85 -5.39 -0.34 10.93
C ASP A 85 -4.86 1.08 11.14
N HIS A 86 -4.41 1.73 10.05
CA HIS A 86 -3.93 3.11 10.04
C HIS A 86 -5.05 4.15 9.94
N LEU A 87 -6.31 3.73 9.81
CA LEU A 87 -7.48 4.61 9.70
C LEU A 87 -8.35 4.50 10.95
N ASP A 88 -8.68 5.64 11.55
CA ASP A 88 -9.74 5.70 12.56
C ASP A 88 -11.10 5.67 11.86
N LEU A 89 -11.64 4.46 11.67
CA LEU A 89 -12.91 4.25 10.98
C LEU A 89 -14.10 4.89 11.71
N LYS A 90 -14.03 5.05 13.04
CA LYS A 90 -15.12 5.70 13.81
C LYS A 90 -15.11 7.19 13.57
N LEU A 91 -13.94 7.81 13.61
CA LEU A 91 -13.75 9.21 13.29
C LEU A 91 -14.21 9.49 11.85
N ILE A 92 -13.74 8.73 10.88
CA ILE A 92 -14.12 8.89 9.46
C ILE A 92 -15.65 8.77 9.29
N ALA A 93 -16.26 7.77 9.93
CA ALA A 93 -17.72 7.57 9.87
C ALA A 93 -18.50 8.74 10.51
N SER A 94 -17.96 9.40 11.54
CA SER A 94 -18.60 10.56 12.17
C SER A 94 -18.73 11.77 11.23
N PHE A 95 -17.89 11.84 10.20
CA PHE A 95 -17.98 12.82 9.10
C PHE A 95 -18.90 12.37 7.95
N GLY A 96 -19.53 11.19 8.05
CA GLY A 96 -20.38 10.64 6.98
C GLY A 96 -19.58 10.13 5.76
N VAL A 97 -18.27 9.94 5.91
CA VAL A 97 -17.37 9.53 4.83
C VAL A 97 -17.28 8.00 4.77
N LYS A 98 -17.35 7.44 3.56
CA LYS A 98 -17.20 5.99 3.33
C LYS A 98 -15.73 5.61 3.20
N VAL A 99 -15.39 4.37 3.55
CA VAL A 99 -14.06 3.80 3.33
C VAL A 99 -14.18 2.59 2.40
N ALA A 100 -13.30 2.50 1.41
CA ALA A 100 -13.13 1.35 0.54
C ALA A 100 -11.67 0.89 0.55
N ASN A 101 -11.46 -0.41 0.38
CA ASN A 101 -10.14 -1.05 0.35
C ASN A 101 -10.09 -2.08 -0.80
N THR A 102 -8.98 -2.81 -0.93
CA THR A 102 -8.77 -3.78 -2.02
C THR A 102 -8.68 -5.23 -1.52
N PRO A 103 -9.77 -5.81 -1.00
CA PRO A 103 -9.75 -7.17 -0.49
C PRO A 103 -9.32 -8.15 -1.60
N GLN A 104 -8.57 -9.19 -1.21
CA GLN A 104 -8.04 -10.25 -2.10
C GLN A 104 -7.01 -9.83 -3.16
N ALA A 105 -6.82 -8.53 -3.44
CA ALA A 105 -5.93 -8.06 -4.51
C ALA A 105 -4.47 -8.52 -4.34
N VAL A 106 -4.05 -8.78 -3.10
CA VAL A 106 -2.66 -9.14 -2.77
C VAL A 106 -2.52 -10.51 -2.09
N SER A 107 -3.57 -11.34 -2.05
CA SER A 107 -3.51 -12.59 -1.28
C SER A 107 -2.49 -13.59 -1.81
N ASN A 108 -2.56 -13.93 -3.11
CA ASN A 108 -1.58 -14.83 -3.75
C ASN A 108 -0.15 -14.28 -3.71
N PRO A 109 0.15 -13.04 -4.16
CA PRO A 109 1.53 -12.56 -4.15
C PRO A 109 2.10 -12.43 -2.74
N THR A 110 1.26 -12.19 -1.72
CA THR A 110 1.72 -12.20 -0.32
C THR A 110 2.03 -13.62 0.15
N ALA A 111 1.22 -14.62 -0.21
CA ALA A 111 1.49 -16.03 0.07
C ALA A 111 2.77 -16.51 -0.62
N ASP A 112 2.97 -16.14 -1.89
CA ASP A 112 4.20 -16.42 -2.66
C ASP A 112 5.44 -15.88 -1.93
N MET A 113 5.37 -14.64 -1.44
CA MET A 113 6.46 -14.04 -0.66
C MET A 113 6.68 -14.78 0.67
N GLY A 114 5.61 -15.21 1.35
CA GLY A 114 5.70 -16.02 2.57
C GLY A 114 6.47 -17.32 2.33
N MET A 115 6.13 -18.04 1.26
CA MET A 115 6.83 -19.27 0.87
C MET A 115 8.27 -19.01 0.41
N ALA A 116 8.51 -17.92 -0.32
CA ALA A 116 9.85 -17.52 -0.73
C ALA A 116 10.75 -17.24 0.48
N LEU A 117 10.26 -16.50 1.48
CA LEU A 117 10.98 -16.21 2.73
C LEU A 117 11.24 -17.48 3.54
N LEU A 118 10.26 -18.38 3.64
CA LEU A 118 10.42 -19.68 4.31
C LEU A 118 11.56 -20.48 3.69
N LEU A 119 11.57 -20.62 2.36
CA LEU A 119 12.61 -21.34 1.64
C LEU A 119 13.97 -20.62 1.73
N ALA A 120 13.98 -19.30 1.61
CA ALA A 120 15.19 -18.50 1.72
C ALA A 120 15.87 -18.66 3.09
N ALA A 121 15.08 -18.65 4.17
CA ALA A 121 15.57 -18.88 5.52
C ALA A 121 16.05 -20.33 5.72
N ALA A 122 15.22 -21.32 5.40
CA ALA A 122 15.56 -22.73 5.61
C ALA A 122 16.78 -23.16 4.78
N ARG A 123 16.90 -22.68 3.54
CA ARG A 123 17.98 -23.05 2.61
C ARG A 123 19.13 -22.06 2.59
N ARG A 124 19.12 -21.07 3.49
CA ARG A 124 20.20 -20.09 3.66
C ARG A 124 20.52 -19.36 2.35
N VAL A 125 19.50 -19.07 1.54
CA VAL A 125 19.66 -18.58 0.15
C VAL A 125 20.39 -17.23 0.12
N VAL A 126 20.03 -16.31 1.01
CA VAL A 126 20.65 -14.97 1.06
C VAL A 126 22.13 -15.06 1.42
N GLU A 127 22.47 -15.87 2.42
CA GLU A 127 23.86 -16.12 2.82
C GLU A 127 24.66 -16.80 1.72
N GLY A 128 24.04 -17.79 1.05
CA GLY A 128 24.63 -18.48 -0.08
C GLY A 128 24.92 -17.53 -1.24
N HIS A 129 24.01 -16.61 -1.53
CA HIS A 129 24.22 -15.56 -2.53
C HIS A 129 25.39 -14.64 -2.16
N MET A 130 25.43 -14.13 -0.92
CA MET A 130 26.52 -13.26 -0.46
C MET A 130 27.89 -13.96 -0.56
N LEU A 131 27.97 -15.24 -0.16
CA LEU A 131 29.18 -16.04 -0.30
C LEU A 131 29.54 -16.24 -1.79
N ALA A 132 28.58 -16.68 -2.60
CA ALA A 132 28.82 -16.97 -4.02
C ALA A 132 29.23 -15.74 -4.84
N SER A 133 28.78 -14.54 -4.44
CA SER A 133 29.10 -13.28 -5.13
C SER A 133 30.32 -12.56 -4.56
N ALA A 134 30.93 -13.06 -3.48
CA ALA A 134 32.15 -12.47 -2.94
C ALA A 134 33.36 -12.84 -3.82
N PRO A 135 34.26 -11.88 -4.11
CA PRO A 135 35.37 -12.07 -5.05
C PRO A 135 36.36 -13.16 -4.61
N ASP A 136 36.50 -13.38 -3.30
CA ASP A 136 37.48 -14.32 -2.72
C ASP A 136 36.91 -15.71 -2.46
N THR A 137 35.66 -15.99 -2.85
CA THR A 137 35.04 -17.30 -2.63
C THR A 137 35.52 -18.30 -3.67
N GLU A 138 36.50 -19.13 -3.30
CA GLU A 138 36.97 -20.23 -4.15
C GLU A 138 36.19 -21.54 -3.94
N LYS A 139 35.67 -21.78 -2.72
CA LYS A 139 35.00 -23.02 -2.31
C LYS A 139 33.96 -22.77 -1.23
N PHE A 140 32.97 -23.65 -1.14
CA PHE A 140 31.99 -23.68 -0.05
C PHE A 140 32.40 -24.67 1.04
N SER A 141 32.10 -24.35 2.29
CA SER A 141 32.29 -25.27 3.42
C SER A 141 31.36 -26.47 3.30
N THR A 142 31.86 -27.69 3.47
CA THR A 142 31.05 -28.92 3.48
C THR A 142 30.06 -28.97 4.65
N ASN A 143 30.30 -28.18 5.70
CA ASN A 143 29.41 -28.07 6.86
C ASN A 143 28.36 -26.97 6.67
N TRP A 144 28.34 -26.27 5.53
CA TRP A 144 27.33 -25.28 5.21
C TRP A 144 26.05 -25.95 4.73
N MET A 145 25.29 -26.49 5.68
CA MET A 145 24.01 -27.15 5.44
C MET A 145 22.85 -26.22 5.82
N GLY A 146 21.73 -26.34 5.11
CA GLY A 146 20.45 -25.75 5.47
C GLY A 146 19.53 -26.75 6.15
N GLN A 147 18.30 -26.33 6.44
CA GLN A 147 17.23 -27.17 6.95
C GLN A 147 16.35 -27.67 5.81
N GLU A 148 16.01 -28.95 5.85
CA GLU A 148 15.02 -29.52 4.95
C GLU A 148 13.61 -29.09 5.40
N VAL A 149 12.79 -28.65 4.43
CA VAL A 149 11.39 -28.25 4.67
C VAL A 149 10.40 -29.36 4.27
N THR A 150 10.84 -30.31 3.44
CA THR A 150 10.03 -31.45 3.02
C THR A 150 9.66 -32.30 4.23
N GLY A 151 8.36 -32.53 4.44
CA GLY A 151 7.87 -33.29 5.59
C GLY A 151 7.91 -32.55 6.94
N ALA A 152 8.38 -31.30 6.97
CA ALA A 152 8.31 -30.47 8.16
C ALA A 152 6.87 -30.03 8.45
N THR A 153 6.59 -29.73 9.73
CA THR A 153 5.30 -29.13 10.13
C THR A 153 5.35 -27.61 9.93
N LEU A 154 4.46 -27.09 9.09
CA LEU A 154 4.27 -25.64 8.92
C LEU A 154 3.16 -25.15 9.85
N GLY A 155 3.50 -24.26 10.79
CA GLY A 155 2.54 -23.57 11.63
C GLY A 155 2.12 -22.24 11.00
N ILE A 156 0.81 -22.05 10.78
CA ILE A 156 0.25 -20.81 10.24
C ILE A 156 -0.59 -20.14 11.33
N ILE A 157 -0.19 -18.94 11.76
CA ILE A 157 -0.93 -18.14 12.74
C ILE A 157 -1.81 -17.15 11.98
N GLY A 158 -3.10 -17.46 11.89
CA GLY A 158 -4.08 -16.69 11.11
C GLY A 158 -4.38 -17.33 9.76
N MET A 159 -5.41 -18.18 9.71
CA MET A 159 -5.85 -18.89 8.50
C MET A 159 -6.88 -18.06 7.71
N GLY A 160 -6.51 -16.81 7.39
CA GLY A 160 -7.30 -15.93 6.52
C GLY A 160 -7.03 -16.22 5.03
N SER A 161 -7.42 -15.32 4.13
CA SER A 161 -7.25 -15.54 2.68
C SER A 161 -5.80 -15.63 2.20
N ILE A 162 -4.83 -15.15 2.98
CA ILE A 162 -3.40 -15.32 2.71
C ILE A 162 -2.87 -16.64 3.28
N GLY A 163 -3.42 -17.08 4.42
CA GLY A 163 -2.92 -18.25 5.14
C GLY A 163 -3.41 -19.58 4.61
N TYR A 164 -4.56 -19.58 3.92
CA TYR A 164 -5.20 -20.75 3.31
C TYR A 164 -4.55 -21.13 1.98
#